data_AF-A0A3B8Z228-F1
#
_entry.id   AF-A0A3B8Z228-F1
#
_cell.length_a   1.000
_cell.length_b   1.000
_cell.length_c   1.000
_cell.angle_alpha   90.00
_cell.angle_beta   90.00
_cell.angle_gamma   90.00
#
_symmetry.space_group_name_H-M   'P 1'
#
loop_
_entity.id
_entity.type
_entity.pdbx_description
1 polymer ?
#
loop_
_entity_poly.entity_id
_entity_poly.type
_entity_poly.pdbx_seq_one_letter_code
_entity_poly.pdbx_strand_id
1 'polypeptide(L)'
;MSKRRLSKHQKSRITEKQQREIEAVTYSQFSNANTSSNCNGRIISHFGKQLDVEVLNKNGSPRTVRCHQRANLPDLVTGDLVVWDQESDESGVIVAVNERQNLFARPDAAGNLKPVAANIDIVLIVFAVMPGPFMNLIDRYLVAVDNLGLEPLLVFNKIDLLNEQNSDEFNSILSIYEELGYPVQRVSALTGRGIAELEE
;
A
#
# COMPACT_ATOMS: atom_id res chain seq x y z
N MET A 1 -23.81 13.14 -10.02
CA MET A 1 -24.13 12.37 -11.26
C MET A 1 -23.92 10.89 -10.98
N SER A 2 -24.91 10.05 -11.28
CA SER A 2 -24.84 8.59 -11.03
C SER A 2 -23.74 7.94 -11.87
N LYS A 3 -22.78 7.23 -11.25
CA LYS A 3 -21.75 6.44 -11.96
C LYS A 3 -22.48 5.40 -12.84
N ARG A 4 -22.26 5.44 -14.15
CA ARG A 4 -22.88 4.52 -15.13
C ARG A 4 -22.51 3.07 -14.80
N ARG A 5 -23.49 2.20 -14.55
CA ARG A 5 -23.24 0.77 -14.28
C ARG A 5 -22.91 0.05 -15.59
N LEU A 6 -21.71 -0.54 -15.66
CA LEU A 6 -21.25 -1.33 -16.81
C LEU A 6 -21.84 -2.74 -16.80
N SER A 7 -22.23 -3.24 -17.98
CA SER A 7 -22.65 -4.63 -18.19
C SER A 7 -21.50 -5.63 -17.96
N LYS A 8 -21.80 -6.89 -17.61
CA LYS A 8 -20.80 -7.97 -17.48
C LYS A 8 -19.89 -8.08 -18.71
N HIS A 9 -20.48 -7.97 -19.90
CA HIS A 9 -19.74 -8.04 -21.16
C HIS A 9 -18.82 -6.83 -21.37
N GLN A 10 -19.25 -5.64 -20.90
CA GLN A 10 -18.40 -4.44 -20.93
C GLN A 10 -17.23 -4.55 -19.94
N LYS A 11 -17.45 -5.15 -18.77
CA LYS A 11 -16.36 -5.41 -17.80
C LYS A 11 -15.32 -6.39 -18.38
N SER A 12 -15.76 -7.52 -18.94
CA SER A 12 -14.86 -8.50 -19.59
C SER A 12 -13.99 -7.85 -20.66
N ARG A 13 -14.60 -7.04 -21.53
CA ARG A 13 -13.87 -6.31 -22.58
C ARG A 13 -12.84 -5.32 -22.04
N ILE A 14 -13.14 -4.66 -20.92
CA ILE A 14 -12.18 -3.73 -20.28
C ILE A 14 -11.01 -4.51 -19.72
N THR A 15 -11.26 -5.62 -19.03
CA THR A 15 -10.21 -6.50 -18.48
C THR A 15 -9.32 -7.07 -19.59
N GLU A 16 -9.91 -7.60 -20.66
CA GLU A 16 -9.16 -8.09 -21.84
C GLU A 16 -8.30 -6.99 -22.47
N LYS A 17 -8.83 -5.76 -22.54
CA LYS A 17 -8.04 -4.62 -23.05
C LYS A 17 -6.89 -4.27 -22.12
N GLN A 18 -7.13 -4.20 -20.81
CA GLN A 18 -6.09 -3.92 -19.81
C GLN A 18 -4.96 -4.95 -19.89
N GLN A 19 -5.32 -6.23 -19.98
CA GLN A 19 -4.35 -7.32 -20.09
C GLN A 19 -3.47 -7.18 -21.35
N ARG A 20 -4.07 -6.83 -22.50
CA ARG A 20 -3.31 -6.59 -23.74
C ARG A 20 -2.36 -5.41 -23.64
N GLU A 21 -2.74 -4.31 -22.99
CA GLU A 21 -1.87 -3.14 -22.80
C GLU A 21 -0.67 -3.50 -21.92
N ILE A 22 -0.90 -4.30 -20.85
CA ILE A 22 0.16 -4.84 -19.98
C ILE A 22 1.10 -5.75 -20.77
N GLU A 23 0.56 -6.69 -21.54
CA GLU A 23 1.35 -7.59 -22.40
C GLU A 23 2.15 -6.83 -23.47
N ALA A 24 1.57 -5.79 -24.10
CA ALA A 24 2.25 -5.01 -25.11
C ALA A 24 3.50 -4.29 -24.56
N VAL A 25 3.42 -3.73 -23.34
CA VAL A 25 4.58 -3.14 -22.66
C VAL A 25 5.58 -4.20 -22.23
N THR A 26 5.09 -5.38 -21.81
CA THR A 26 5.94 -6.53 -21.50
C THR A 26 6.80 -6.91 -22.72
N TYR A 27 6.19 -7.09 -23.89
CA TYR A 27 6.89 -7.46 -25.13
C TYR A 27 7.90 -6.42 -25.60
N SER A 28 7.64 -5.12 -25.41
CA SER A 28 8.61 -4.08 -25.78
C SER A 28 9.82 -4.05 -24.82
N GLN A 29 9.60 -4.34 -23.53
CA GLN A 29 10.67 -4.45 -22.52
C GLN A 29 11.48 -5.75 -22.62
N PHE A 30 10.92 -6.84 -23.15
CA PHE A 30 11.61 -8.13 -23.34
C PHE A 30 12.80 -8.10 -24.33
N SER A 31 12.99 -6.99 -25.06
CA SER A 31 14.23 -6.76 -25.81
C SER A 31 15.44 -6.47 -24.91
N ASN A 32 15.24 -6.12 -23.64
CA ASN A 32 16.28 -5.90 -22.64
C ASN A 32 15.86 -6.37 -21.23
N ALA A 33 16.10 -7.67 -20.96
CA ALA A 33 16.24 -8.32 -19.65
C ALA A 33 15.00 -8.58 -18.76
N ASN A 34 14.93 -9.84 -18.30
CA ASN A 34 14.07 -10.46 -17.29
C ASN A 34 13.58 -9.52 -16.17
N THR A 35 12.29 -9.16 -16.19
CA THR A 35 11.60 -8.50 -15.07
C THR A 35 10.31 -9.25 -14.76
N SER A 36 10.00 -9.42 -13.47
CA SER A 36 8.81 -10.11 -12.97
C SER A 36 7.54 -9.24 -12.92
N SER A 37 7.65 -7.94 -13.19
CA SER A 37 6.51 -7.01 -13.20
C SER A 37 6.35 -6.38 -14.57
N ASN A 38 5.21 -6.65 -15.19
CA ASN A 38 4.82 -6.19 -16.53
C ASN A 38 4.36 -4.73 -16.57
N CYS A 39 4.70 -3.96 -15.54
CA CYS A 39 4.24 -2.59 -15.32
C CYS A 39 5.43 -1.63 -15.29
N ASN A 40 5.23 -0.43 -15.85
CA ASN A 40 6.26 0.61 -15.92
C ASN A 40 6.04 1.74 -14.89
N GLY A 41 5.04 1.62 -14.02
CA GLY A 41 4.81 2.59 -12.96
C GLY A 41 4.13 2.04 -11.71
N ARG A 42 4.32 2.73 -10.59
CA ARG A 42 3.61 2.50 -9.32
C ARG A 42 2.97 3.81 -8.85
N ILE A 43 1.70 3.78 -8.45
CA ILE A 43 1.03 4.97 -7.92
C ILE A 43 1.55 5.28 -6.52
N ILE A 44 2.09 6.49 -6.30
CA ILE A 44 2.54 6.97 -5.00
C ILE A 44 1.45 7.80 -4.30
N SER A 45 0.74 8.64 -5.06
CA SER A 45 -0.27 9.55 -4.51
C SER A 45 -1.44 9.77 -5.45
N HIS A 46 -2.61 10.08 -4.88
CA HIS A 46 -3.88 10.24 -5.59
C HIS A 46 -4.55 11.59 -5.27
N PHE A 47 -4.61 12.50 -6.25
CA PHE A 47 -5.19 13.85 -6.12
C PHE A 47 -6.55 13.99 -6.83
N GLY A 48 -7.32 12.90 -6.88
CA GLY A 48 -8.66 12.88 -7.47
C GLY A 48 -8.63 12.61 -8.97
N LYS A 49 -8.31 13.62 -9.78
CA LYS A 49 -8.23 13.49 -11.25
C LYS A 49 -6.83 13.21 -11.77
N GLN A 50 -5.82 13.46 -10.95
CA GLN A 50 -4.41 13.29 -11.25
C GLN A 50 -3.79 12.39 -10.19
N LEU A 51 -2.81 11.59 -10.59
CA LEU A 51 -2.09 10.66 -9.74
C LEU A 51 -0.60 10.83 -9.97
N ASP A 52 0.20 10.76 -8.93
CA ASP A 52 1.64 10.72 -9.05
C ASP A 52 2.09 9.28 -9.21
N VAL A 53 2.82 9.02 -10.30
CA VAL A 53 3.31 7.68 -10.67
C VAL A 53 4.82 7.69 -10.58
N GLU A 54 5.36 6.80 -9.74
CA GLU A 54 6.77 6.44 -9.74
C GLU A 54 7.09 5.66 -11.00
N VAL A 55 8.13 6.06 -11.73
CA VAL A 55 8.60 5.30 -12.89
C VAL A 55 9.42 4.11 -12.40
N LEU A 56 8.97 2.90 -12.74
CA LEU A 56 9.67 1.66 -12.42
C LEU A 56 10.78 1.43 -13.47
N ASN A 57 11.85 2.24 -13.41
CA ASN A 57 13.04 2.09 -14.25
C ASN A 57 14.16 1.41 -13.45
N LYS A 58 14.73 0.32 -13.99
CA LYS A 58 15.80 -0.43 -13.31
C LYS A 58 17.13 0.33 -13.14
N ASN A 59 17.40 1.35 -13.96
CA ASN A 59 18.73 1.97 -14.08
C ASN A 59 18.76 3.49 -13.85
N GLY A 60 17.62 4.10 -13.50
CA GLY A 60 17.50 5.56 -13.33
C GLY A 60 17.20 5.93 -11.89
N SER A 61 17.51 7.17 -11.51
CA SER A 61 17.02 7.73 -10.25
C SER A 61 15.48 7.67 -10.20
N PRO A 62 14.88 7.44 -9.01
CA PRO A 62 13.44 7.44 -8.87
C PRO A 62 12.89 8.78 -9.38
N ARG A 63 11.97 8.69 -10.33
CA ARG A 63 11.31 9.83 -10.94
C ARG A 63 9.82 9.67 -10.77
N THR A 64 9.16 10.75 -10.39
CA THR A 64 7.72 10.81 -10.27
C THR A 64 7.16 11.63 -11.44
N VAL A 65 6.12 11.12 -12.09
CA VAL A 65 5.40 11.81 -13.17
C VAL A 65 3.94 11.96 -12.81
N ARG A 66 3.39 13.15 -13.03
CA ARG A 66 1.96 13.40 -12.79
C ARG A 66 1.14 12.89 -13.96
N CYS A 67 0.28 11.91 -13.68
CA CYS A 67 -0.51 11.24 -14.70
C CYS A 67 -2.01 11.52 -14.56
N HIS A 68 -2.70 11.55 -15.69
CA HIS A 68 -4.16 11.52 -15.76
C HIS A 68 -4.67 10.10 -15.87
N GLN A 69 -5.83 9.82 -15.27
CA GLN A 69 -6.50 8.52 -15.39
C GLN A 69 -7.46 8.51 -16.59
N ARG A 70 -7.39 7.48 -17.44
CA ARG A 70 -8.42 7.25 -18.47
C ARG A 70 -9.76 6.83 -17.84
N ALA A 71 -10.86 7.33 -18.40
CA ALA A 71 -12.21 7.11 -17.85
C ALA A 71 -12.68 5.65 -17.81
N ASN A 72 -12.04 4.75 -18.55
CA ASN A 72 -12.37 3.32 -18.59
C ASN A 72 -11.62 2.50 -17.51
N LEU A 73 -10.76 3.12 -16.72
CA LEU A 73 -10.05 2.44 -15.64
C LEU A 73 -10.92 2.34 -14.37
N PRO A 74 -10.75 1.26 -13.57
CA PRO A 74 -11.36 1.16 -12.24
C PRO A 74 -10.81 2.25 -11.31
N ASP A 75 -11.38 2.37 -10.11
CA ASP A 75 -10.87 3.29 -9.09
C ASP A 75 -9.43 2.86 -8.72
N LEU A 76 -8.47 3.77 -8.91
CA LEU A 76 -7.04 3.58 -8.66
C LEU A 76 -6.67 4.04 -7.25
N VAL A 77 -5.69 3.39 -6.62
CA VAL A 77 -5.22 3.72 -5.27
C VAL A 77 -3.69 3.72 -5.19
N THR A 78 -3.15 4.30 -4.12
CA THR A 78 -1.72 4.21 -3.82
C THR A 78 -1.29 2.74 -3.71
N GLY A 79 -0.14 2.43 -4.32
CA GLY A 79 0.42 1.08 -4.39
C GLY A 79 -0.01 0.28 -5.62
N ASP A 80 -1.01 0.73 -6.39
CA ASP A 80 -1.36 0.10 -7.67
C ASP A 80 -0.17 0.12 -8.64
N LEU A 81 0.10 -1.05 -9.23
CA LEU A 81 1.03 -1.21 -10.35
C LEU A 81 0.29 -0.89 -11.64
N VAL A 82 0.86 -0.02 -12.46
CA VAL A 82 0.19 0.54 -13.62
C VAL A 82 1.08 0.52 -14.86
N VAL A 83 0.40 0.54 -16.00
CA VAL A 83 1.00 0.94 -17.27
C VAL A 83 0.56 2.36 -17.56
N TRP A 84 1.53 3.22 -17.83
CA TRP A 84 1.30 4.59 -18.22
C TRP A 84 2.12 4.95 -19.47
N ASP A 85 1.58 5.85 -20.28
CA ASP A 85 2.25 6.42 -21.46
C ASP A 85 2.66 7.85 -21.17
N GLN A 86 3.85 8.22 -21.62
CA GLN A 86 4.33 9.59 -21.52
C GLN A 86 3.62 10.48 -22.56
N GLU A 87 3.08 11.62 -22.12
CA GLU A 87 2.45 12.61 -22.99
C GLU A 87 3.34 13.85 -23.16
N SER A 88 4.03 14.25 -22.09
CA SER A 88 5.06 15.30 -22.10
C SER A 88 6.17 14.96 -21.09
N ASP A 89 7.18 15.84 -20.96
CA ASP A 89 8.23 15.64 -19.94
C ASP A 89 7.68 15.66 -18.50
N GLU A 90 6.55 16.32 -18.25
CA GLU A 90 5.99 16.47 -16.90
C GLU A 90 4.64 15.76 -16.71
N SER A 91 4.05 15.22 -17.79
CA SER A 91 2.74 14.58 -17.76
C SER A 91 2.68 13.23 -18.47
N GLY A 92 1.80 12.38 -17.97
CA GLY A 92 1.49 11.09 -18.58
C GLY A 92 0.02 10.73 -18.47
N VAL A 93 -0.33 9.57 -19.04
CA VAL A 93 -1.67 9.01 -18.96
C VAL A 93 -1.60 7.56 -18.53
N ILE A 94 -2.36 7.20 -17.49
CA ILE A 94 -2.49 5.81 -17.04
C ILE A 94 -3.42 5.09 -18.01
N VAL A 95 -2.93 4.00 -18.61
CA VAL A 95 -3.64 3.24 -19.65
C VAL A 95 -4.15 1.89 -19.16
N ALA A 96 -3.46 1.27 -18.19
CA ALA A 96 -3.86 0.02 -17.57
C ALA A 96 -3.41 -0.04 -16.11
N VAL A 97 -4.06 -0.90 -15.33
CA VAL A 97 -3.70 -1.24 -13.96
C VAL A 97 -3.57 -2.75 -13.88
N ASN A 98 -2.55 -3.22 -13.19
CA ASN A 98 -2.30 -4.64 -12.97
C ASN A 98 -3.32 -5.24 -12.01
N GLU A 99 -3.39 -6.58 -11.99
CA GLU A 99 -4.10 -7.28 -10.94
C GLU A 99 -3.47 -6.98 -9.57
N ARG A 100 -4.33 -6.73 -8.57
CA ARG A 100 -3.90 -6.43 -7.21
C ARG A 100 -3.65 -7.72 -6.45
N GLN A 101 -2.53 -7.80 -5.73
CA GLN A 101 -2.27 -8.92 -4.82
C GLN A 101 -3.17 -8.84 -3.58
N ASN A 102 -3.42 -7.64 -3.09
CA ASN A 102 -4.32 -7.37 -1.97
C ASN A 102 -4.93 -5.97 -2.09
N LEU A 103 -5.98 -5.72 -1.31
CA LEU A 103 -6.72 -4.47 -1.33
C LEU A 103 -7.09 -4.06 0.10
N PHE A 104 -6.47 -3.00 0.60
CA PHE A 104 -6.82 -2.40 1.87
C PHE A 104 -7.96 -1.40 1.66
N ALA A 105 -9.10 -1.66 2.29
CA ALA A 105 -10.31 -0.86 2.10
C ALA A 105 -10.97 -0.48 3.43
N ARG A 106 -11.61 0.69 3.44
CA ARG A 106 -12.36 1.21 4.59
C ARG A 106 -13.85 1.26 4.27
N PRO A 107 -14.74 0.83 5.16
CA PRO A 107 -16.18 1.05 4.98
C PRO A 107 -16.51 2.54 5.08
N ASP A 108 -17.34 3.02 4.16
CA ASP A 108 -17.94 4.35 4.23
C ASP A 108 -19.19 4.38 5.13
N ALA A 109 -19.78 5.56 5.34
CA ALA A 109 -20.97 5.72 6.18
C ALA A 109 -22.19 4.92 5.68
N ALA A 110 -22.20 4.52 4.41
CA ALA A 110 -23.24 3.69 3.81
C ALA A 110 -22.86 2.20 3.78
N GLY A 111 -21.74 1.81 4.38
CA GLY A 111 -21.25 0.43 4.43
C GLY A 111 -20.53 -0.04 3.16
N ASN A 112 -20.30 0.83 2.18
CA ASN A 112 -19.56 0.45 0.97
C ASN A 112 -18.06 0.46 1.28
N LEU A 113 -17.36 -0.57 0.83
CA LEU A 113 -15.91 -0.62 0.92
C LEU A 113 -15.28 0.36 -0.08
N LYS A 114 -14.54 1.33 0.44
CA LYS A 114 -13.72 2.26 -0.34
C LYS A 114 -12.26 1.81 -0.27
N PRO A 115 -11.66 1.44 -1.41
CA PRO A 115 -10.22 1.22 -1.53
C PRO A 115 -9.41 2.39 -0.96
N VAL A 116 -8.33 2.06 -0.25
CA VAL A 116 -7.38 3.02 0.32
C VAL A 116 -5.98 2.79 -0.26
N ALA A 117 -5.54 1.53 -0.30
CA ALA A 117 -4.23 1.14 -0.82
C ALA A 117 -4.27 -0.30 -1.36
N ALA A 118 -3.32 -0.65 -2.21
CA ALA A 118 -3.18 -1.98 -2.81
C ALA A 118 -1.71 -2.41 -2.85
N ASN A 119 -1.47 -3.72 -3.01
CA ASN A 119 -0.14 -4.33 -3.10
C ASN A 119 0.74 -3.94 -1.90
N ILE A 120 0.19 -4.18 -0.71
CA ILE A 120 0.87 -4.02 0.57
C ILE A 120 1.50 -5.35 0.95
N ASP A 121 2.73 -5.34 1.45
CA ASP A 121 3.37 -6.57 1.97
C ASP A 121 3.20 -6.64 3.49
N ILE A 122 3.57 -5.55 4.17
CA ILE A 122 3.62 -5.46 5.64
C ILE A 122 2.74 -4.30 6.13
N VAL A 123 2.03 -4.50 7.23
CA VAL A 123 1.26 -3.47 7.94
C VAL A 123 1.88 -3.21 9.31
N LEU A 124 2.43 -2.01 9.48
CA LEU A 124 2.96 -1.51 10.75
C LEU A 124 1.80 -1.04 11.65
N ILE A 125 1.54 -1.77 12.73
CA ILE A 125 0.56 -1.37 13.75
C ILE A 125 1.29 -0.58 14.83
N VAL A 126 1.24 0.74 14.72
CA VAL A 126 1.96 1.65 15.62
C VAL A 126 1.09 2.02 16.82
N PHE A 127 1.58 1.76 18.02
CA PHE A 127 1.04 2.23 19.29
C PHE A 127 2.17 2.80 20.15
N ALA A 128 1.85 3.38 21.31
CA ALA A 128 2.86 4.10 22.09
C ALA A 128 2.63 3.98 23.59
N VAL A 129 3.65 4.35 24.36
CA VAL A 129 3.55 4.53 25.82
C VAL A 129 2.46 5.54 26.17
N MET A 130 2.34 6.62 25.38
CA MET A 130 1.35 7.67 25.60
C MET A 130 0.79 8.24 24.28
N PRO A 131 -0.54 8.33 24.09
CA PRO A 131 -1.59 7.81 24.99
C PRO A 131 -1.47 6.29 25.15
N GLY A 132 -1.86 5.78 26.32
CA GLY A 132 -1.71 4.37 26.64
C GLY A 132 -2.39 3.46 25.60
N PRO A 133 -1.82 2.28 25.30
CA PRO A 133 -2.30 1.40 24.25
C PRO A 133 -3.68 0.84 24.61
N PHE A 134 -4.60 0.90 23.65
CA PHE A 134 -5.88 0.23 23.79
C PHE A 134 -5.82 -1.13 23.12
N MET A 135 -5.64 -2.18 23.92
CA MET A 135 -5.39 -3.56 23.46
C MET A 135 -6.42 -4.05 22.45
N ASN A 136 -7.70 -3.82 22.73
CA ASN A 136 -8.80 -4.20 21.82
C ASN A 136 -8.67 -3.54 20.42
N LEU A 137 -8.04 -2.37 20.31
CA LEU A 137 -7.78 -1.77 19.00
C LEU A 137 -6.64 -2.47 18.26
N ILE A 138 -5.59 -2.87 18.98
CA ILE A 138 -4.48 -3.65 18.42
C ILE A 138 -5.00 -4.99 17.90
N ASP A 139 -5.76 -5.72 18.71
CA ASP A 139 -6.37 -7.00 18.33
C ASP A 139 -7.23 -6.88 17.07
N ARG A 140 -8.04 -5.82 16.97
CA ARG A 140 -8.87 -5.56 15.80
C ARG A 140 -8.06 -5.28 14.55
N TYR A 141 -6.90 -4.63 14.67
CA TYR A 141 -6.00 -4.45 13.54
C TYR A 141 -5.34 -5.76 13.14
N LEU A 142 -4.87 -6.57 14.09
CA LEU A 142 -4.29 -7.88 13.80
C LEU A 142 -5.29 -8.76 13.03
N VAL A 143 -6.53 -8.86 13.50
CA VAL A 143 -7.60 -9.59 12.79
C VAL A 143 -7.83 -9.05 11.37
N ALA A 144 -7.81 -7.72 11.20
CA ALA A 144 -8.01 -7.12 9.88
C ALA A 144 -6.84 -7.38 8.91
N VAL A 145 -5.61 -7.35 9.42
CA VAL A 145 -4.38 -7.60 8.65
C VAL A 145 -4.30 -9.07 8.23
N ASP A 146 -4.52 -10.00 9.17
CA ASP A 146 -4.54 -11.44 8.91
C ASP A 146 -5.64 -11.84 7.92
N ASN A 147 -6.84 -11.26 8.05
CA ASN A 147 -7.94 -11.53 7.12
C ASN A 147 -7.67 -11.04 5.68
N LEU A 148 -6.71 -10.11 5.52
CA LEU A 148 -6.24 -9.66 4.21
C LEU A 148 -5.02 -10.45 3.72
N GLY A 149 -4.51 -11.41 4.49
CA GLY A 149 -3.30 -12.17 4.19
C GLY A 149 -2.03 -11.31 4.18
N LEU A 150 -2.04 -10.23 4.95
CA LEU A 150 -0.91 -9.30 5.09
C LEU A 150 -0.08 -9.65 6.32
N GLU A 151 1.18 -9.24 6.35
CA GLU A 151 2.06 -9.48 7.49
C GLU A 151 1.97 -8.32 8.50
N PRO A 152 1.55 -8.55 9.76
CA PRO A 152 1.55 -7.51 10.78
C PRO A 152 2.93 -7.37 11.44
N LEU A 153 3.35 -6.13 11.66
CA LEU A 153 4.48 -5.79 12.53
C LEU A 153 4.04 -4.76 13.56
N LEU A 154 4.12 -5.13 14.84
CA LEU A 154 3.77 -4.27 15.95
C LEU A 154 4.92 -3.29 16.23
N VAL A 155 4.62 -2.00 16.27
CA VAL A 155 5.63 -0.97 16.56
C VAL A 155 5.24 -0.23 17.84
N PHE A 156 6.00 -0.47 18.90
CA PHE A 156 5.83 0.19 20.19
C PHE A 156 6.69 1.44 20.27
N ASN A 157 6.10 2.59 19.99
CA ASN A 157 6.77 3.88 19.93
C ASN A 157 6.81 4.60 21.30
N LYS A 158 7.63 5.66 21.37
CA LYS A 158 7.83 6.54 22.53
C LYS A 158 8.44 5.85 23.74
N ILE A 159 9.35 4.90 23.53
CA ILE A 159 10.06 4.23 24.65
C ILE A 159 10.94 5.16 25.49
N ASP A 160 11.15 6.39 25.04
CA ASP A 160 11.72 7.48 25.85
C ASP A 160 10.87 7.89 27.05
N LEU A 161 9.59 7.53 27.07
CA LEU A 161 8.67 7.78 28.18
C LEU A 161 8.59 6.62 29.19
N LEU A 162 9.30 5.51 28.94
CA LEU A 162 9.37 4.40 29.89
C LEU A 162 10.22 4.76 31.10
N ASN A 163 9.77 4.32 32.27
CA ASN A 163 10.47 4.47 33.54
C ASN A 163 10.27 3.22 34.40
N GLU A 164 10.95 3.13 35.53
CA GLU A 164 10.87 1.97 36.43
C GLU A 164 9.45 1.65 36.92
N GLN A 165 8.54 2.63 36.94
CA GLN A 165 7.18 2.45 37.44
C GLN A 165 6.23 1.82 36.41
N ASN A 166 6.47 2.04 35.11
CA ASN A 166 5.57 1.57 34.05
C ASN A 166 6.18 0.49 33.14
N SER A 167 7.50 0.25 33.23
CA SER A 167 8.18 -0.68 32.34
C SER A 167 7.64 -2.10 32.44
N ASP A 168 7.32 -2.58 33.64
CA ASP A 168 6.83 -3.94 33.85
C ASP A 168 5.43 -4.17 33.26
N GLU A 169 4.55 -3.16 33.37
CA GLU A 169 3.22 -3.18 32.76
C GLU A 169 3.32 -3.31 31.23
N PHE A 170 4.13 -2.45 30.60
CA PHE A 170 4.31 -2.50 29.15
C PHE A 170 5.02 -3.77 28.68
N ASN A 171 6.03 -4.24 29.41
CA ASN A 171 6.67 -5.51 29.07
C ASN A 171 5.68 -6.68 29.11
N SER A 172 4.78 -6.71 30.09
CA SER A 172 3.72 -7.73 30.19
C SER A 172 2.72 -7.64 29.04
N ILE A 173 2.40 -6.42 28.59
CA ILE A 173 1.54 -6.20 27.43
C ILE A 173 2.20 -6.71 26.14
N LEU A 174 3.48 -6.39 25.93
CA LEU A 174 4.21 -6.76 24.72
C LEU A 174 4.46 -8.26 24.66
N SER A 175 4.78 -8.90 25.79
CA SER A 175 5.06 -10.34 25.84
C SER A 175 3.88 -11.18 25.37
N ILE A 176 2.64 -10.73 25.59
CA ILE A 176 1.44 -11.40 25.08
C ILE A 176 1.51 -11.57 23.55
N TYR A 177 1.90 -10.52 22.83
CA TYR A 177 1.98 -10.58 21.37
C TYR A 177 3.22 -11.31 20.87
N GLU A 178 4.36 -11.14 21.55
CA GLU A 178 5.60 -11.86 21.25
C GLU A 178 5.42 -13.39 21.42
N GLU A 179 4.73 -13.83 22.48
CA GLU A 179 4.40 -15.24 22.73
C GLU A 179 3.44 -15.83 21.69
N LEU A 180 2.57 -14.99 21.11
CA LEU A 180 1.70 -15.38 19.98
C LEU A 180 2.45 -15.42 18.64
N GLY A 181 3.73 -15.03 18.61
CA GLY A 181 4.58 -15.05 17.41
C GLY A 181 4.52 -13.78 16.57
N TYR A 182 3.89 -12.70 17.06
CA TYR A 182 3.90 -11.42 16.35
C TYR A 182 5.23 -10.70 16.59
N PRO A 183 5.90 -10.19 15.53
CA PRO A 183 7.10 -9.40 15.72
C PRO A 183 6.73 -8.04 16.35
N VAL A 184 7.52 -7.63 17.33
CA VAL A 184 7.36 -6.37 18.06
C VAL A 184 8.65 -5.58 17.98
N GLN A 185 8.58 -4.38 17.40
CA GLN A 185 9.71 -3.45 17.32
C GLN A 185 9.50 -2.28 18.28
N ARG A 186 10.46 -2.10 19.20
CA ARG A 186 10.43 -1.03 20.22
C ARG A 186 11.21 0.17 19.70
N VAL A 187 10.55 1.33 19.59
CA VAL A 187 11.16 2.53 18.99
C VAL A 187 10.91 3.80 19.78
N SER A 188 11.78 4.78 19.60
CA SER A 188 11.52 6.16 19.97
C SER A 188 11.85 7.04 18.76
N ALA A 189 10.81 7.48 18.07
CA ALA A 189 10.97 8.42 16.95
C ALA A 189 11.61 9.76 17.38
N LEU A 190 11.51 10.12 18.67
CA LEU A 190 12.14 11.33 19.21
C LEU A 190 13.65 11.18 19.37
N THR A 191 14.09 10.03 19.90
CA THR A 191 15.52 9.79 20.20
C THR A 191 16.25 9.03 19.09
N GLY A 192 15.53 8.51 18.09
CA GLY A 192 16.07 7.66 17.03
C GLY A 192 16.31 6.21 17.44
N ARG A 193 16.10 5.84 18.72
CA ARG A 193 16.31 4.47 19.20
C ARG A 193 15.37 3.49 18.50
N GLY A 194 15.89 2.36 18.03
CA GLY A 194 15.12 1.29 17.41
C GLY A 194 14.70 1.55 15.95
N ILE A 195 15.05 2.72 15.38
CA ILE A 195 14.64 3.09 14.02
C ILE A 195 15.48 2.39 12.97
N ALA A 196 16.79 2.23 13.18
CA ALA A 196 17.65 1.54 12.22
C ALA A 196 17.21 0.08 12.05
N GLU A 197 16.88 -0.59 13.15
CA GLU A 197 16.37 -1.97 13.14
C GLU A 197 14.95 -2.08 12.56
N LEU A 198 14.19 -0.98 12.52
CA LEU A 198 12.88 -0.93 11.86
C LEU A 198 13.00 -0.72 10.33
N GLU A 199 14.12 -0.17 9.86
CA GLU A 199 14.40 0.07 8.44
C GLU A 199 14.93 -1.17 7.70
N GLU A 200 15.44 -2.17 8.45
CA GLU A 200 15.89 -3.47 7.94
C GLU A 200 14.71 -4.43 7.64
#